data_AF-A0A1X2GPK6-F1
#
_entry.id   AF-A0A1X2GPK6-F1
#
_cell.length_a   1.000
_cell.length_b   1.000
_cell.length_c   1.000
_cell.angle_alpha   90.00
_cell.angle_beta   90.00
_cell.angle_gamma   90.00
#
_symmetry.space_group_name_H-M   'P 1'
#
loop_
_entity.id
_entity.type
_entity.pdbx_description
1 polymer ?
#
loop_
_entity_poly.entity_id
_entity_poly.type
_entity_poly.pdbx_seq_one_letter_code
_entity_poly.pdbx_strand_id
1 'polypeptide(L)'
;MSFYDGIKELSSYIRKSQEPTFGEFTMVHSANIAKWSIGFCSFEPNQLYSIWYQRFGSHIKENNKVFAKAKYDDDTWKAISQMSVSLHKAKLESQVQQAKNLRTNTAILMNNSRHDVTMNLSMYWIGKYRESPIDRQIYIQMITLCPSILEPMNPTGAIDFIQSQNGSHAKTEKMSCKGSSPSTLTRRHT
;
A
#
# COMPACT_ATOMS: atom_id res chain seq x y z
N MET A 1 15.17 0.67 37.51
CA MET A 1 15.20 -0.45 36.55
C MET A 1 14.83 0.06 35.17
N SER A 2 15.48 -0.41 34.11
CA SER A 2 15.00 -0.22 32.75
C SER A 2 13.78 -1.10 32.50
N PHE A 3 12.76 -0.57 31.81
CA PHE A 3 11.61 -1.35 31.37
C PHE A 3 11.99 -2.15 30.13
N TYR A 4 11.63 -3.43 30.08
CA TYR A 4 11.89 -4.32 28.94
C TYR A 4 10.80 -5.38 28.81
N ASP A 5 10.56 -5.86 27.58
CA ASP A 5 9.56 -6.89 27.31
C ASP A 5 9.90 -8.21 28.03
N GLY A 6 8.91 -8.83 28.67
CA GLY A 6 9.11 -10.04 29.50
C GLY A 6 9.43 -9.79 30.97
N ILE A 7 9.61 -8.53 31.41
CA ILE A 7 9.90 -8.20 32.81
C ILE A 7 8.81 -8.67 33.78
N LYS A 8 7.54 -8.63 33.38
CA LYS A 8 6.39 -9.02 34.21
C LYS A 8 6.33 -10.53 34.39
N GLU A 9 6.55 -11.26 33.30
CA GLU A 9 6.55 -12.71 33.22
C GLU A 9 7.73 -13.29 34.02
N LEU A 10 8.93 -12.74 33.84
CA LEU A 10 10.12 -13.09 34.63
C LEU A 10 9.93 -12.80 36.13
N SER A 11 9.39 -11.64 36.49
CA SER A 11 9.09 -11.30 37.89
C SER A 11 8.02 -12.23 38.47
N SER A 12 7.00 -12.60 37.68
CA SER A 12 5.93 -13.52 38.08
C SER A 12 6.47 -14.93 38.33
N TYR A 13 7.31 -15.46 37.43
CA TYR A 13 8.00 -16.73 37.59
C TYR A 13 8.89 -16.73 38.84
N ILE A 14 9.80 -15.75 38.98
CA ILE A 14 10.72 -15.68 40.12
C ILE A 14 9.98 -15.57 41.46
N ARG A 15 8.84 -14.86 41.52
CA ARG A 15 8.03 -14.80 42.75
C ARG A 15 7.39 -16.15 43.08
N LYS A 16 6.78 -16.81 42.09
CA LYS A 16 5.99 -18.05 42.28
C LYS A 16 6.84 -19.30 42.52
N SER A 17 7.94 -19.47 41.81
CA SER A 17 8.79 -20.66 41.93
C SER A 17 9.56 -20.65 43.25
N GLN A 18 9.59 -21.77 43.98
CA GLN A 18 10.38 -21.89 45.21
C GLN A 18 11.88 -21.79 44.90
N GLU A 19 12.34 -22.55 43.92
CA GLU A 19 13.74 -22.59 43.44
C GLU A 19 13.80 -22.23 41.95
N PRO A 20 13.67 -20.94 41.58
CA PRO A 20 13.64 -20.51 40.18
C PRO A 20 14.99 -20.76 39.48
N THR A 21 15.02 -21.72 38.55
CA THR A 21 16.21 -21.94 37.70
C THR A 21 16.11 -21.16 36.38
N PHE A 22 17.25 -20.71 35.85
CA PHE A 22 17.32 -20.00 34.56
C PHE A 22 17.08 -20.93 33.37
N GLY A 23 17.52 -22.19 33.46
CA GLY A 23 17.34 -23.20 32.40
C GLY A 23 15.85 -23.50 32.18
N GLU A 24 15.12 -23.82 33.25
CA GLU A 24 13.67 -24.06 33.20
C GLU A 24 12.90 -22.86 32.64
N PHE A 25 13.18 -21.65 33.14
CA PHE A 25 12.61 -20.41 32.61
C PHE A 25 12.86 -20.27 31.10
N THR A 26 14.09 -20.53 30.66
CA THR A 26 14.49 -20.41 29.26
C THR A 26 13.79 -21.44 28.38
N MET A 27 13.67 -22.70 28.82
CA MET A 27 12.95 -23.74 28.06
C MET A 27 11.46 -23.39 27.94
N VAL A 28 10.79 -23.12 29.07
CA VAL A 28 9.34 -22.85 29.15
C VAL A 28 8.95 -21.59 28.38
N HIS A 29 9.82 -20.57 28.35
CA HIS A 29 9.54 -19.29 27.70
C HIS A 29 10.36 -19.00 26.43
N SER A 30 11.04 -19.99 25.87
CA SER A 30 11.93 -19.85 24.68
C SER A 30 11.34 -19.01 23.54
N ALA A 31 10.12 -19.32 23.09
CA ALA A 31 9.43 -18.57 22.04
C ALA A 31 9.09 -17.11 22.44
N ASN A 32 8.77 -16.88 23.72
CA ASN A 32 8.54 -15.53 24.25
C ASN A 32 9.84 -14.75 24.40
N ILE A 33 10.92 -15.38 24.87
CA ILE A 33 12.27 -14.80 24.93
C ILE A 33 12.71 -14.35 23.53
N ALA A 34 12.47 -15.16 22.49
CA ALA A 34 12.74 -14.78 21.11
C ALA A 34 11.93 -13.53 20.70
N LYS A 35 10.62 -13.51 20.99
CA LYS A 35 9.73 -12.37 20.73
C LYS A 35 10.17 -11.09 21.47
N TRP A 36 10.54 -11.19 22.74
CA TRP A 36 11.00 -10.09 23.57
C TRP A 36 12.40 -9.59 23.16
N SER A 37 13.17 -10.40 22.44
CA SER A 37 14.51 -10.06 21.93
C SER A 37 14.49 -9.34 20.59
N ILE A 38 13.34 -9.24 19.89
CA ILE A 38 13.18 -8.55 18.59
C ILE A 38 13.68 -7.09 18.62
N GLY A 39 13.65 -6.45 19.79
CA GLY A 39 14.08 -5.06 20.00
C GLY A 39 15.55 -4.87 20.37
N PHE A 40 16.39 -5.91 20.36
CA PHE A 40 17.81 -5.79 20.67
C PHE A 40 18.65 -5.50 19.41
N CYS A 41 19.83 -4.92 19.59
CA CYS A 41 20.76 -4.62 18.49
C CYS A 41 21.49 -5.87 17.94
N SER A 42 21.26 -7.05 18.51
CA SER A 42 21.95 -8.29 18.17
C SER A 42 21.10 -9.51 18.49
N PHE A 43 21.21 -10.53 17.65
CA PHE A 43 20.55 -11.83 17.80
C PHE A 43 21.54 -12.97 18.08
N GLU A 44 22.82 -12.66 18.32
CA GLU A 44 23.84 -13.67 18.58
C GLU A 44 23.52 -14.51 19.83
N PRO A 45 23.53 -15.86 19.77
CA PRO A 45 23.14 -16.75 20.87
C PRO A 45 23.80 -16.41 22.22
N ASN A 46 25.12 -16.17 22.21
CA ASN A 46 25.90 -15.82 23.40
C ASN A 46 25.50 -14.44 23.99
N GLN A 47 25.13 -13.48 23.13
CA GLN A 47 24.72 -12.15 23.58
C GLN A 47 23.29 -12.17 24.14
N LEU A 48 22.38 -12.91 23.48
CA LEU A 48 21.03 -13.16 23.99
C LEU A 48 21.08 -13.85 25.37
N TYR A 49 21.89 -14.90 25.50
CA TYR A 49 22.14 -15.56 26.79
C TYR A 49 22.62 -14.56 27.85
N SER A 50 23.67 -13.79 27.56
CA SER A 50 24.26 -12.84 28.51
C SER A 50 23.24 -11.82 29.01
N ILE A 51 22.46 -11.21 28.10
CA ILE A 51 21.41 -10.24 28.42
C ILE A 51 20.34 -10.85 29.32
N TRP A 52 19.82 -12.03 28.97
CA TRP A 52 18.74 -12.68 29.72
C TRP A 52 19.21 -13.25 31.05
N TYR A 53 20.43 -13.80 31.10
CA TYR A 53 21.07 -14.28 32.32
C TYR A 53 21.32 -13.15 33.32
N GLN A 54 21.80 -11.99 32.85
CA GLN A 54 21.96 -10.79 33.67
C GLN A 54 20.60 -10.31 34.22
N ARG A 55 19.57 -10.21 33.38
CA ARG A 55 18.21 -9.81 33.79
C ARG A 55 17.62 -10.76 34.84
N PHE A 56 17.74 -12.06 34.62
CA PHE A 56 17.30 -13.07 35.58
C PHE A 56 18.05 -12.93 36.90
N GLY A 57 19.39 -12.85 36.87
CA GLY A 57 20.22 -12.68 38.06
C GLY A 57 19.89 -11.40 38.86
N SER A 58 19.54 -10.29 38.19
CA SER A 58 19.07 -9.07 38.87
C SER A 58 17.76 -9.30 39.61
N HIS A 59 16.75 -9.89 38.97
CA HIS A 59 15.47 -10.16 39.64
C HIS A 59 15.57 -11.20 40.76
N ILE A 60 16.46 -12.20 40.65
CA ILE A 60 16.72 -13.16 41.73
C ILE A 60 17.25 -12.45 42.97
N LYS A 61 18.21 -11.54 42.80
CA LYS A 61 18.76 -10.71 43.90
C LYS A 61 17.68 -9.83 44.54
N GLU A 62 16.85 -9.16 43.75
CA GLU A 62 15.75 -8.31 44.23
C GLU A 62 14.70 -9.07 45.04
N ASN A 63 14.50 -10.37 44.77
CA ASN A 63 13.55 -11.22 45.50
C ASN A 63 14.24 -12.06 46.60
N ASN A 64 15.51 -11.77 46.93
CA ASN A 64 16.31 -12.48 47.94
C ASN A 64 16.36 -14.01 47.76
N LYS A 65 16.37 -14.50 46.51
CA LYS A 65 16.47 -15.93 46.20
C LYS A 65 17.90 -16.36 45.86
N VAL A 66 18.19 -17.64 46.03
CA VAL A 66 19.51 -18.21 45.71
C VAL A 66 19.68 -18.28 44.19
N PHE A 67 20.81 -17.79 43.67
CA PHE A 67 21.13 -17.83 42.25
C PHE A 67 22.17 -18.91 41.94
N ALA A 68 21.74 -20.07 41.45
CA ALA A 68 22.65 -21.08 40.93
C ALA A 68 23.20 -20.65 39.56
N LYS A 69 24.50 -20.87 39.32
CA LYS A 69 25.13 -20.57 38.02
C LYS A 69 24.60 -21.54 36.96
N ALA A 70 23.92 -21.01 35.95
CA ALA A 70 23.46 -21.82 34.82
C ALA A 70 24.62 -22.18 33.89
N LYS A 71 24.53 -23.35 33.24
CA LYS A 71 25.35 -23.72 32.10
C LYS A 71 24.71 -23.14 30.83
N TYR A 72 25.53 -22.63 29.91
CA TYR A 72 25.08 -22.27 28.57
C TYR A 72 24.70 -23.54 27.78
N ASP A 73 23.53 -23.53 27.17
CA ASP A 73 22.99 -24.60 26.34
C ASP A 73 22.89 -24.13 24.88
N ASP A 74 23.81 -24.61 24.05
CA ASP A 74 24.04 -24.06 22.71
C ASP A 74 22.84 -24.29 21.77
N ASP A 75 22.17 -25.44 21.86
CA ASP A 75 21.03 -25.76 21.00
C ASP A 75 19.82 -24.88 21.33
N THR A 76 19.52 -24.68 22.61
CA THR A 76 18.45 -23.77 23.07
C THR A 76 18.70 -22.33 22.62
N TRP A 77 19.92 -21.80 22.79
CA TRP A 77 20.21 -20.40 22.43
C TRP A 77 20.35 -20.18 20.92
N LYS A 78 20.78 -21.19 20.14
CA LYS A 78 20.68 -21.20 18.67
C LYS A 78 19.22 -21.17 18.21
N ALA A 79 18.35 -21.98 18.80
CA ALA A 79 16.93 -21.99 18.47
C ALA A 79 16.26 -20.63 18.79
N ILE A 80 16.53 -20.05 19.96
CA ILE A 80 16.03 -18.72 20.36
C ILE A 80 16.55 -17.63 19.40
N SER A 81 17.83 -17.68 19.02
CA SER A 81 18.42 -16.77 18.03
C SER A 81 17.71 -16.85 16.68
N GLN A 82 17.55 -18.06 16.13
CA GLN A 82 16.86 -18.28 14.85
C GLN A 82 15.40 -17.79 14.90
N MET A 83 14.65 -18.12 15.96
CA MET A 83 13.29 -17.60 16.16
C MET A 83 13.26 -16.07 16.23
N SER A 84 14.22 -15.44 16.90
CA SER A 84 14.32 -13.97 17.02
C SER A 84 14.53 -13.33 15.65
N VAL A 85 15.45 -13.87 14.84
CA VAL A 85 15.73 -13.41 13.48
C VAL A 85 14.51 -13.57 12.57
N SER A 86 13.84 -14.73 12.60
CA SER A 86 12.63 -14.97 11.81
C SER A 86 11.47 -14.04 12.19
N LEU A 87 11.25 -13.81 13.50
CA LEU A 87 10.22 -12.89 13.98
C LEU A 87 10.54 -11.43 13.65
N HIS A 88 11.80 -11.01 13.76
CA HIS A 88 12.23 -9.66 13.39
C HIS A 88 12.06 -9.43 11.88
N LYS A 89 12.46 -10.39 11.04
CA LYS A 89 12.24 -10.35 9.59
C LYS A 89 10.75 -10.23 9.23
N ALA A 90 9.90 -11.10 9.79
CA ALA A 90 8.45 -11.06 9.54
C ALA A 90 7.81 -9.73 9.97
N LYS A 91 8.29 -9.13 11.08
CA LYS A 91 7.85 -7.80 11.53
C LYS A 91 8.22 -6.71 10.53
N LEU A 92 9.45 -6.72 9.99
CA LEU A 92 9.88 -5.76 8.96
C LEU A 92 9.09 -5.94 7.67
N GLU A 93 8.88 -7.17 7.20
CA GLU A 93 8.10 -7.46 5.99
C GLU A 93 6.65 -6.97 6.13
N SER A 94 6.03 -7.18 7.29
CA SER A 94 4.68 -6.66 7.60
C SER A 94 4.63 -5.12 7.57
N GLN A 95 5.63 -4.43 8.15
CA GLN A 95 5.72 -2.97 8.12
C GLN A 95 5.91 -2.43 6.69
N VAL A 96 6.76 -3.07 5.89
CA VAL A 96 6.95 -2.73 4.47
C VAL A 96 5.64 -2.91 3.69
N GLN A 97 4.90 -3.98 3.94
CA GLN A 97 3.61 -4.19 3.26
C GLN A 97 2.54 -3.19 3.69
N GLN A 98 2.47 -2.84 4.97
CA GLN A 98 1.58 -1.76 5.45
C GLN A 98 1.93 -0.42 4.79
N ALA A 99 3.22 -0.08 4.68
CA ALA A 99 3.66 1.14 4.01
C ALA A 99 3.33 1.15 2.50
N LYS A 100 3.42 0.00 1.81
CA LYS A 100 2.96 -0.15 0.42
C LYS A 100 1.45 0.07 0.31
N ASN A 101 0.66 -0.60 1.15
CA ASN A 101 -0.80 -0.48 1.13
C ASN A 101 -1.25 0.98 1.39
N LEU A 102 -0.61 1.68 2.33
CA LEU A 102 -0.88 3.11 2.58
C LEU A 102 -0.59 3.98 1.34
N ARG A 103 0.54 3.75 0.65
CA ARG A 103 0.86 4.48 -0.60
C ARG A 103 -0.17 4.23 -1.69
N THR A 104 -0.60 2.97 -1.88
CA THR A 104 -1.64 2.62 -2.86
C THR A 104 -2.98 3.27 -2.51
N ASN A 105 -3.40 3.23 -1.24
CA ASN A 105 -4.64 3.86 -0.79
C ASN A 105 -4.61 5.38 -1.00
N THR A 106 -3.51 6.05 -0.67
CA THR A 106 -3.33 7.49 -0.93
C THR A 106 -3.36 7.80 -2.43
N ALA A 107 -2.76 6.97 -3.28
CA ALA A 107 -2.82 7.16 -4.73
C ALA A 107 -4.25 7.03 -5.29
N ILE A 108 -5.02 6.04 -4.81
CA ILE A 108 -6.43 5.85 -5.16
C ILE A 108 -7.26 7.06 -4.71
N LEU A 109 -7.09 7.53 -3.46
CA LEU A 109 -7.79 8.71 -2.94
C LEU A 109 -7.47 9.96 -3.76
N MET A 110 -6.19 10.20 -4.08
CA MET A 110 -5.78 11.34 -4.92
C MET A 110 -6.36 11.27 -6.34
N ASN A 111 -6.51 10.07 -6.91
CA ASN A 111 -7.12 9.90 -8.22
C ASN A 111 -8.64 10.13 -8.18
N ASN A 112 -9.34 9.60 -7.17
CA ASN A 112 -10.78 9.81 -7.00
C ASN A 112 -11.10 11.29 -6.77
N SER A 113 -10.34 12.00 -5.93
CA SER A 113 -10.48 13.45 -5.73
C SER A 113 -10.25 14.25 -7.02
N ARG A 114 -9.40 13.78 -7.93
CA ARG A 114 -9.26 14.41 -9.27
C ARG A 114 -10.50 14.17 -10.13
N HIS A 115 -11.05 12.96 -10.13
CA HIS A 115 -12.30 12.68 -10.87
C HIS A 115 -13.48 13.52 -10.38
N ASP A 116 -13.66 13.67 -9.06
CA ASP A 116 -14.73 14.50 -8.50
C ASP A 116 -14.56 15.99 -8.82
N VAL A 117 -13.33 16.52 -8.79
CA VAL A 117 -13.06 17.92 -9.19
C VAL A 117 -13.33 18.12 -10.68
N THR A 118 -12.89 17.20 -11.55
CA THR A 118 -13.16 17.27 -13.00
C THR A 118 -14.66 17.13 -13.31
N MET A 119 -15.39 16.28 -12.60
CA MET A 119 -16.83 16.09 -12.77
C MET A 119 -17.63 17.32 -12.27
N ASN A 120 -17.26 17.91 -11.14
CA ASN A 120 -17.92 19.11 -10.64
C ASN A 120 -17.63 20.33 -11.52
N LEU A 121 -16.40 20.47 -12.05
CA LEU A 121 -16.07 21.50 -13.04
C LEU A 121 -16.88 21.34 -14.33
N SER A 122 -16.93 20.13 -14.90
CA SER A 122 -17.70 19.90 -16.14
C SER A 122 -19.20 20.13 -15.93
N MET A 123 -19.77 19.72 -14.79
CA MET A 123 -21.18 20.00 -14.44
C MET A 123 -21.46 21.49 -14.25
N TYR A 124 -20.59 22.25 -13.58
CA TYR A 124 -20.71 23.71 -13.44
C TYR A 124 -20.73 24.41 -14.80
N TRP A 125 -19.81 24.02 -15.68
CA TRP A 125 -19.71 24.57 -17.03
C TRP A 125 -20.92 24.17 -17.91
N ILE A 126 -21.36 22.91 -17.88
CA ILE A 126 -22.57 22.46 -18.60
C ILE A 126 -23.82 23.22 -18.14
N GLY A 127 -23.94 23.54 -16.85
CA GLY A 127 -25.00 24.39 -16.32
C GLY A 127 -24.96 25.81 -16.90
N LYS A 128 -23.78 26.44 -16.93
CA LYS A 128 -23.56 27.79 -17.47
C LYS A 128 -23.80 27.89 -18.98
N TYR A 129 -23.43 26.87 -19.77
CA TYR A 129 -23.54 26.92 -21.24
C TYR A 129 -24.96 26.79 -21.81
N ARG A 130 -26.00 26.60 -20.98
CA ARG A 130 -27.40 26.69 -21.43
C ARG A 130 -27.90 28.12 -21.64
N GLU A 131 -27.21 29.12 -21.11
CA GLU A 131 -27.73 30.50 -21.02
C GLU A 131 -27.10 31.49 -22.03
N SER A 132 -25.99 31.13 -22.69
CA SER A 132 -25.22 32.06 -23.55
C SER A 132 -24.50 31.35 -24.71
N PRO A 133 -24.72 31.77 -25.98
CA PRO A 133 -24.02 31.21 -27.14
C PRO A 133 -22.53 31.52 -27.19
N ILE A 134 -22.11 32.69 -26.67
CA ILE A 134 -20.71 33.16 -26.74
C ILE A 134 -19.80 32.28 -25.89
N ASP A 135 -20.28 31.90 -24.70
CA ASP A 135 -19.55 31.07 -23.75
C ASP A 135 -19.27 29.67 -24.33
N ARG A 136 -20.20 29.12 -25.13
CA ARG A 136 -20.02 27.84 -25.85
C ARG A 136 -18.82 27.87 -26.81
N GLN A 137 -18.54 29.01 -27.44
CA GLN A 137 -17.39 29.17 -28.34
C GLN A 137 -16.06 29.08 -27.58
N ILE A 138 -16.00 29.72 -26.40
CA ILE A 138 -14.82 29.75 -25.52
C ILE A 138 -14.52 28.34 -24.98
N TYR A 139 -15.56 27.56 -24.63
CA TYR A 139 -15.41 26.16 -24.21
C TYR A 139 -14.73 25.29 -25.25
N ILE A 140 -15.21 25.38 -26.50
CA ILE A 140 -14.68 24.61 -27.62
C ILE A 140 -13.22 25.00 -27.86
N GLN A 141 -12.86 26.27 -27.73
CA GLN A 141 -11.45 26.70 -27.80
C GLN A 141 -10.59 26.15 -26.65
N MET A 142 -11.07 26.18 -25.39
CA MET A 142 -10.33 25.58 -24.26
C MET A 142 -10.09 24.07 -24.44
N ILE A 143 -11.09 23.31 -24.90
CA ILE A 143 -10.96 21.89 -25.22
C ILE A 143 -9.93 21.68 -26.34
N THR A 144 -10.00 22.49 -27.40
CA THR A 144 -9.11 22.37 -28.57
C THR A 144 -7.65 22.69 -28.23
N LEU A 145 -7.42 23.62 -27.30
CA LEU A 145 -6.08 24.08 -26.91
C LEU A 145 -5.42 23.22 -25.81
N CYS A 146 -6.20 22.51 -24.99
CA CYS A 146 -5.69 21.63 -23.93
C CYS A 146 -6.37 20.22 -23.95
N PRO A 147 -6.03 19.34 -24.92
CA PRO A 147 -6.64 18.02 -25.05
C PRO A 147 -6.45 17.11 -23.81
N SER A 148 -5.35 17.29 -23.09
CA SER A 148 -5.00 16.53 -21.88
C SER A 148 -5.94 16.73 -20.68
N ILE A 149 -6.92 17.63 -20.78
CA ILE A 149 -7.98 17.81 -19.77
C ILE A 149 -9.10 16.74 -19.93
N LEU A 150 -9.18 16.04 -21.07
CA LEU A 150 -10.27 15.12 -21.41
C LEU A 150 -9.92 13.62 -21.37
N GLU A 151 -8.64 13.25 -21.22
CA GLU A 151 -8.26 11.85 -20.95
C GLU A 151 -8.51 11.55 -19.46
N PRO A 152 -9.66 10.94 -19.10
CA PRO A 152 -9.98 9.60 -19.60
C PRO A 152 -11.48 9.39 -19.93
N MET A 153 -12.09 10.23 -20.76
CA MET A 153 -13.39 9.91 -21.37
C MET A 153 -13.21 9.21 -22.72
N ASN A 154 -13.66 7.96 -22.79
CA ASN A 154 -13.63 7.10 -23.97
C ASN A 154 -14.22 7.83 -25.21
N PRO A 155 -13.44 8.11 -26.26
CA PRO A 155 -13.77 9.17 -27.23
C PRO A 155 -14.96 8.87 -28.15
N THR A 156 -15.48 7.64 -28.17
CA THR A 156 -16.56 7.21 -29.07
C THR A 156 -17.88 7.95 -28.82
N GLY A 157 -18.20 8.33 -27.58
CA GLY A 157 -19.51 8.93 -27.25
C GLY A 157 -19.65 10.43 -27.53
N ALA A 158 -18.54 11.18 -27.53
CA ALA A 158 -18.59 12.65 -27.64
C ALA A 158 -18.74 13.15 -29.08
N ILE A 159 -18.20 12.41 -30.05
CA ILE A 159 -18.20 12.81 -31.47
C ILE A 159 -19.60 12.64 -32.08
N ASP A 160 -20.29 11.54 -31.79
CA ASP A 160 -21.64 11.25 -32.29
C ASP A 160 -22.66 12.31 -31.84
N PHE A 161 -22.53 12.82 -30.61
CA PHE A 161 -23.40 13.88 -30.09
C PHE A 161 -23.26 15.19 -30.89
N ILE A 162 -22.02 15.56 -31.24
CA ILE A 162 -21.72 16.78 -32.01
C ILE A 162 -22.19 16.62 -33.47
N GLN A 163 -22.03 15.45 -34.08
CA GLN A 163 -22.51 15.21 -35.45
C GLN A 163 -24.05 15.22 -35.54
N SER A 164 -24.76 14.71 -34.52
CA SER A 164 -26.23 14.72 -34.52
C SER A 164 -26.86 16.12 -34.54
N GLN A 165 -26.15 17.13 -34.01
CA GLN A 165 -26.64 18.51 -33.89
C GLN A 165 -26.45 19.34 -35.17
N ASN A 166 -25.53 18.97 -36.06
CA ASN A 166 -25.21 19.74 -37.27
C ASN A 166 -25.97 19.26 -38.53
N GLY A 167 -26.78 18.20 -38.42
CA GLY A 167 -27.43 17.55 -39.57
C GLY A 167 -28.69 18.23 -40.15
N SER A 168 -29.14 19.36 -39.59
CA SER A 168 -30.45 19.94 -39.93
C SER A 168 -30.36 21.43 -40.30
N HIS A 169 -29.78 21.76 -41.46
CA HIS A 169 -30.22 22.88 -42.34
C HIS A 169 -29.37 22.95 -43.63
N ALA A 170 -29.78 22.24 -44.69
CA ALA A 170 -29.31 22.50 -46.07
C ALA A 170 -30.32 21.96 -47.11
N LYS A 171 -31.32 22.77 -47.47
CA LYS A 171 -32.08 22.60 -48.71
C LYS A 171 -31.47 23.54 -49.75
N THR A 172 -30.86 22.99 -50.81
CA THR A 172 -30.68 23.74 -52.06
C THR A 172 -30.73 22.82 -53.28
N GLU A 173 -31.24 23.38 -54.37
CA GLU A 173 -31.79 22.72 -55.54
C GLU A 173 -30.80 21.86 -56.36
N LYS A 174 -31.32 20.79 -56.96
CA LYS A 174 -30.65 20.07 -58.05
C LYS A 174 -30.99 20.73 -59.38
N MET A 175 -30.03 21.38 -60.02
CA MET A 175 -30.12 21.72 -61.45
C MET A 175 -29.30 20.72 -62.28
N SER A 176 -29.89 20.27 -63.39
CA SER A 176 -29.40 19.13 -64.18
C SER A 176 -28.53 19.56 -65.36
N CYS A 177 -27.37 18.91 -65.55
CA CYS A 177 -26.71 18.79 -66.85
C CYS A 177 -26.23 17.35 -67.09
N LYS A 178 -26.45 16.85 -68.31
CA LYS A 178 -26.05 15.51 -68.79
C LYS A 178 -24.57 15.50 -69.20
N GLY A 179 -23.89 14.35 -69.13
CA GLY A 179 -22.49 14.24 -69.59
C GLY A 179 -21.82 12.86 -69.45
N SER A 180 -22.31 11.88 -70.22
CA SER A 180 -21.56 10.73 -70.81
C SER A 180 -20.43 9.99 -70.06
N SER A 181 -20.67 8.69 -69.83
CA SER A 181 -19.67 7.59 -69.76
C SER A 181 -18.94 7.40 -71.12
N PRO A 182 -17.87 6.57 -71.31
CA PRO A 182 -17.42 5.37 -70.57
C PRO A 182 -15.87 5.36 -70.30
N SER A 183 -15.10 4.28 -70.00
CA SER A 183 -15.34 2.81 -69.96
C SER A 183 -14.37 2.05 -69.03
N THR A 184 -14.87 0.95 -68.45
CA THR A 184 -14.28 -0.40 -68.26
C THR A 184 -12.78 -0.64 -68.56
N LEU A 185 -12.01 -1.16 -67.57
CA LEU A 185 -11.23 -2.40 -67.80
C LEU A 185 -10.92 -3.27 -66.56
N THR A 186 -11.14 -4.56 -66.80
CA THR A 186 -11.13 -5.79 -66.01
C THR A 186 -9.82 -6.18 -65.27
N ARG A 187 -10.01 -6.56 -63.99
CA ARG A 187 -9.29 -7.57 -63.19
C ARG A 187 -8.56 -8.69 -63.96
N ARG A 188 -7.35 -9.08 -63.52
CA ARG A 188 -6.92 -10.50 -63.50
C ARG A 188 -5.89 -10.80 -62.40
N HIS A 189 -5.97 -12.03 -61.87
CA HIS A 189 -4.99 -12.62 -60.96
C HIS A 189 -3.85 -13.26 -61.77
N THR A 190 -2.63 -13.20 -61.23
CA THR A 190 -1.88 -14.35 -60.67
C THR A 190 -0.71 -13.81 -59.85
#